data_AF-A0A5K1CX68-F1
#
_entry.id   AF-A0A5K1CX68-F1
#
_cell.length_a   1.000
_cell.length_b   1.000
_cell.length_c   1.000
_cell.angle_alpha   90.00
_cell.angle_beta   90.00
_cell.angle_gamma   90.00
#
_symmetry.space_group_name_H-M   'P 1'
#
loop_
_entity.id
_entity.type
_entity.pdbx_description
1 polymer ?
#
loop_
_entity_poly.entity_id
_entity_poly.type
_entity_poly.pdbx_seq_one_letter_code
_entity_poly.pdbx_strand_id
1 'polypeptide(L)' 'ALEVLDVEYQTRLVLELDGHVMQCVRDQNGNHVIQKCIECVPQERIQFIISSFYGQVVALSSHPYGCRVIQ' A
#
# COMPACT_ATOMS: atom_id res chain seq x y z
N ALA A 1 0.11 -6.03 13.65
CA ALA A 1 0.63 -4.76 14.21
C ALA A 1 -0.28 -3.59 13.83
N LEU A 2 -0.49 -3.31 12.53
CA LEU A 2 -1.40 -2.24 12.07
C LEU A 2 -2.84 -2.38 12.63
N GLU A 3 -3.40 -3.58 12.65
CA GLU A 3 -4.82 -3.83 13.03
C GLU A 3 -5.20 -3.50 14.49
N VAL A 4 -4.22 -3.32 15.37
CA VAL A 4 -4.44 -3.17 16.82
C VAL A 4 -4.24 -1.72 17.29
N LEU A 5 -3.83 -0.85 16.37
CA LEU A 5 -3.58 0.57 16.64
C LEU A 5 -4.81 1.40 16.30
N ASP A 6 -4.95 2.55 16.96
CA ASP A 6 -5.94 3.53 16.55
C ASP A 6 -5.61 4.10 15.16
N VAL A 7 -6.64 4.65 14.52
CA VAL A 7 -6.57 5.13 13.15
C VAL A 7 -5.57 6.28 13.00
N GLU A 8 -5.38 7.14 14.01
CA GLU A 8 -4.38 8.22 13.96
C GLU A 8 -2.96 7.64 13.89
N TYR A 9 -2.64 6.64 14.71
CA TYR A 9 -1.32 6.01 14.69
C TYR A 9 -1.09 5.19 13.41
N GLN A 10 -2.10 4.45 12.94
CA GLN A 10 -2.03 3.78 11.65
C GLN A 10 -1.70 4.79 10.53
N THR A 11 -2.40 5.93 10.52
CA THR A 11 -2.18 6.99 9.53
C THR A 11 -0.73 7.47 9.55
N ARG A 12 -0.18 7.75 10.74
CA ARG A 12 1.20 8.22 10.87
C ARG A 12 2.20 7.23 10.31
N LEU A 13 2.02 5.95 10.59
CA LEU A 13 2.88 4.88 10.04
C LEU A 13 2.76 4.77 8.53
N VAL A 14 1.53 4.87 7.99
CA VAL A 14 1.33 4.78 6.54
C VAL A 14 1.95 5.97 5.81
N LEU A 15 1.92 7.17 6.40
CA LEU A 15 2.56 8.35 5.80
C LEU A 15 4.08 8.21 5.65
N GLU A 16 4.75 7.36 6.43
CA GLU A 16 6.19 7.07 6.25
C GLU A 16 6.48 6.32 4.94
N LEU A 17 5.46 5.73 4.32
CA LEU A 17 5.57 5.03 3.02
C LEU A 17 5.48 5.99 1.82
N ASP A 18 5.18 7.28 2.05
CA ASP A 18 5.12 8.25 0.97
C ASP A 18 6.47 8.34 0.23
N GLY A 19 6.41 8.41 -1.09
CA GLY A 19 7.57 8.29 -1.98
C GLY A 19 8.17 6.88 -2.15
N HIS A 20 7.78 5.89 -1.33
CA HIS A 20 8.34 4.53 -1.37
C HIS A 20 7.33 3.44 -1.79
N VAL A 21 6.07 3.81 -2.02
CA VAL A 21 4.97 2.89 -2.34
C VAL A 21 5.33 1.86 -3.41
N MET A 22 5.85 2.30 -4.56
CA MET A 22 6.17 1.40 -5.69
C MET A 22 7.31 0.43 -5.39
N GLN A 23 8.26 0.84 -4.55
CA GLN A 23 9.32 -0.06 -4.07
C GLN A 23 8.71 -1.13 -3.15
N CYS A 24 7.84 -0.73 -2.22
CA CYS A 24 7.17 -1.65 -1.31
C CYS A 24 6.28 -2.66 -2.04
N VAL A 25 5.50 -2.25 -3.04
CA VAL A 25 4.65 -3.15 -3.84
C VAL A 25 5.45 -4.22 -4.58
N ARG A 26 6.68 -3.89 -4.99
CA ARG A 26 7.57 -4.82 -5.71
C ARG A 26 8.45 -5.65 -4.79
N ASP A 27 8.39 -5.43 -3.48
CA ASP A 27 9.14 -6.19 -2.49
C ASP A 27 8.34 -7.43 -2.01
N GLN A 28 9.06 -8.52 -1.72
CA GLN A 28 8.47 -9.78 -1.26
C GLN A 28 7.69 -9.65 0.06
N ASN A 29 8.06 -8.70 0.93
CA ASN A 29 7.43 -8.43 2.21
C ASN A 29 6.60 -7.14 2.17
N GLY A 30 7.11 -6.11 1.49
CA GLY A 30 6.47 -4.81 1.38
C GLY A 30 5.06 -4.86 0.77
N ASN A 31 4.81 -5.78 -0.17
CA ASN A 31 3.48 -5.94 -0.76
C ASN A 31 2.40 -6.27 0.29
N HIS A 32 2.76 -7.02 1.33
CA HIS A 32 1.85 -7.34 2.43
C HIS A 32 1.55 -6.11 3.29
N VAL A 33 2.53 -5.22 3.48
CA VAL A 33 2.30 -3.95 4.20
C VAL A 33 1.35 -3.07 3.41
N ILE A 34 1.53 -2.94 2.09
CA ILE A 34 0.66 -2.13 1.24
C ILE A 34 -0.78 -2.66 1.21
N GLN A 35 -0.96 -3.99 1.03
CA GLN A 35 -2.29 -4.61 1.18
C GLN A 35 -2.93 -4.27 2.52
N LYS A 36 -2.16 -4.38 3.62
CA LYS A 36 -2.69 -4.08 4.95
C LYS A 36 -3.06 -2.61 5.14
N CYS A 37 -2.33 -1.71 4.52
CA CYS A 37 -2.68 -0.28 4.52
C CYS A 37 -4.02 -0.06 3.82
N ILE A 38 -4.25 -0.74 2.68
CA ILE A 38 -5.49 -0.65 1.91
C ILE A 38 -6.67 -1.26 2.68
N GLU A 39 -6.46 -2.37 3.39
CA GLU A 39 -7.51 -3.04 4.16
C GLU A 39 -7.91 -2.31 5.45
N CYS A 40 -6.97 -1.66 6.13
CA CYS A 40 -7.18 -1.18 7.50
C CYS A 40 -7.29 0.33 7.64
N VAL A 41 -6.74 1.12 6.69
CA VAL A 41 -6.67 2.57 6.81
C VAL A 41 -7.71 3.22 5.91
N PRO A 42 -8.46 4.24 6.40
CA PRO A 42 -9.46 4.92 5.58
C PRO A 42 -8.88 5.44 4.26
N GLN A 43 -9.65 5.28 3.18
CA GLN A 43 -9.21 5.57 1.82
C GLN A 43 -8.70 7.01 1.66
N GLU A 44 -9.30 7.96 2.37
CA GLU A 44 -8.94 9.38 2.35
C GLU A 44 -7.48 9.60 2.80
N ARG A 45 -6.95 8.70 3.63
CA ARG A 45 -5.61 8.79 4.22
C ARG A 45 -4.54 8.03 3.43
N ILE A 46 -4.96 7.21 2.47
CA ILE A 46 -4.06 6.40 1.62
C ILE A 46 -4.17 6.74 0.13
N GLN A 47 -4.76 7.90 -0.20
CA GLN A 47 -4.89 8.35 -1.60
C GLN A 47 -3.55 8.37 -2.36
N PHE A 48 -2.44 8.67 -1.69
CA PHE A 48 -1.10 8.65 -2.30
C PHE A 48 -0.67 7.23 -2.73
N ILE A 49 -1.08 6.19 -2.00
CA ILE A 49 -0.86 4.79 -2.37
C ILE A 49 -1.63 4.46 -3.64
N ILE A 50 -2.94 4.73 -3.63
CA ILE A 50 -3.81 4.47 -4.79
C ILE A 50 -3.34 5.24 -6.01
N SER A 51 -2.93 6.51 -5.81
CA SER A 51 -2.44 7.37 -6.87
C SER A 51 -1.15 6.86 -7.51
N SER A 52 -0.30 6.18 -6.74
CA SER A 52 0.93 5.57 -7.23
C SER A 52 0.68 4.43 -8.22
N PHE A 53 -0.54 3.86 -8.27
CA PHE A 53 -0.87 2.76 -9.17
C PHE A 53 -1.37 3.22 -10.54
N TYR A 54 -1.79 4.49 -10.68
CA TYR A 54 -2.22 5.02 -11.97
C TYR A 54 -1.11 4.91 -13.01
N GLY A 55 -1.46 4.41 -14.19
CA GLY A 55 -0.51 4.14 -15.27
C GLY A 55 0.42 2.92 -15.03
N GLN A 56 0.35 2.28 -13.86
CA GLN A 56 1.14 1.09 -13.52
C GLN A 56 0.30 -0.18 -13.39
N VAL A 57 -1.04 -0.09 -13.40
CA VAL A 57 -1.97 -1.20 -13.15
C VAL A 57 -1.62 -2.46 -13.98
N VAL A 58 -1.45 -2.34 -15.29
CA VAL A 58 -1.12 -3.51 -16.16
C VAL A 58 0.21 -4.15 -15.77
N ALA A 59 1.24 -3.34 -15.50
CA ALA A 59 2.55 -3.83 -15.10
C ALA A 59 2.49 -4.50 -13.73
N LEU A 60 1.77 -3.92 -12.78
CA LEU A 60 1.58 -4.47 -11.44
C LEU A 60 0.77 -5.76 -11.47
N SER A 61 -0.29 -5.86 -12.27
CA SER A 61 -1.09 -7.09 -12.43
C SER A 61 -0.27 -8.28 -12.96
N SER A 62 0.83 -8.02 -13.68
CA SER A 62 1.73 -9.07 -14.19
C SER A 62 2.94 -9.32 -13.28
N HIS A 63 3.11 -8.54 -12.21
CA HIS A 63 4.25 -8.65 -11.30
C HIS A 63 3.98 -9.72 -10.21
N PRO A 64 4.94 -10.60 -9.86
CA PRO A 64 4.75 -11.70 -8.90
C PRO A 64 4.20 -11.28 -7.52
N TYR A 65 4.54 -10.07 -7.08
CA TYR A 65 4.03 -9.49 -5.82
C TYR A 65 3.02 -8.36 -6.05
N GLY A 66 3.12 -7.67 -7.19
CA GLY A 66 2.28 -6.50 -7.47
C GLY A 66 0.84 -6.89 -7.75
N CYS A 67 0.63 -8.06 -8.37
CA CYS A 67 -0.71 -8.56 -8.70
C CYS A 67 -1.57 -8.74 -7.44
N ARG A 68 -0.94 -9.13 -6.32
CA ARG A 68 -1.60 -9.34 -5.03
C ARG A 68 -2.09 -8.04 -4.38
N VAL A 69 -1.49 -6.90 -4.75
CA VAL A 69 -1.91 -5.57 -4.24
C VAL A 69 -3.05 -4.99 -5.08
N ILE A 70 -3.13 -5.37 -6.36
CA ILE A 70 -4.14 -4.86 -7.31
C ILE A 70 -5.46 -5.66 -7.25
N GLN A 71 -5.40 -6.93 -6.87
CA GLN A 71 -6.56 -7.83 -6.72
C GLN A 71 -7.37 -7.48 -5.47
#